data_AF-A0A8J6UEH2-F1
#
_entry.id   AF-A0A8J6UEH2-F1
#
_cell.length_a   1.000
_cell.length_b   1.000
_cell.length_c   1.000
_cell.angle_alpha   90.00
_cell.angle_beta   90.00
_cell.angle_gamma   90.00
#
_symmetry.space_group_name_H-M   'P 1'
#
loop_
_entity.id
_entity.type
_entity.pdbx_description
1 polymer ?
#
loop_
_entity_poly.entity_id
_entity_poly.type
_entity_poly.pdbx_seq_one_letter_code
_entity_poly.pdbx_strand_id
1 'polypeptide(L)' 'MYLLTIRDGLVTRHIGPYESPKQASDDLDRLLEQFGERARWQIHALEAPQDVLRGSGRMATAA' A
#
# COMPACT_ATOMS: atom_id res chain seq x y z
N MET A 1 -0.19 5.77 7.72
CA MET A 1 -1.54 5.92 7.16
C MET A 1 -1.58 5.09 5.88
N TYR A 2 -2.44 4.07 5.75
CA TYR A 2 -2.40 3.12 4.63
C TYR A 2 -3.80 2.86 4.06
N LEU A 3 -3.85 2.54 2.77
CA LEU A 3 -5.04 2.04 2.10
C LEU A 3 -4.64 0.92 1.15
N LEU A 4 -5.12 -0.28 1.42
CA LEU A 4 -4.92 -1.42 0.55
C LEU A 4 -6.14 -1.54 -0.38
N THR A 5 -5.90 -1.45 -1.68
CA THR A 5 -6.91 -1.70 -2.70
C THR A 5 -6.71 -3.08 -3.29
N ILE A 6 -7.70 -3.96 -3.14
CA ILE A 6 -7.69 -5.28 -3.75
C ILE A 6 -8.74 -5.29 -4.86
N ARG A 7 -8.29 -5.61 -6.06
CA ARG A 7 -9.15 -5.78 -7.23
C ARG A 7 -9.33 -7.28 -7.45
N ASP A 8 -10.54 -7.77 -7.26
CA ASP A 8 -10.93 -9.16 -7.52
C ASP A 8 -11.94 -9.18 -8.67
N GLY A 9 -11.41 -9.25 -9.90
CA GLY A 9 -12.21 -9.09 -11.12
C GLY A 9 -12.91 -7.74 -11.20
N LEU A 10 -14.26 -7.76 -11.13
CA LEU A 10 -15.09 -6.56 -11.16
C LEU A 10 -15.28 -5.91 -9.79
N VAL A 11 -14.89 -6.59 -8.71
CA VAL A 11 -15.07 -6.09 -7.35
C VAL A 11 -13.80 -5.37 -6.91
N THR A 12 -13.97 -4.14 -6.43
CA THR A 12 -12.89 -3.39 -5.76
C THR A 12 -13.22 -3.33 -4.27
N ARG A 13 -12.30 -3.82 -3.44
CA ARG A 13 -12.39 -3.72 -1.99
C ARG A 13 -11.26 -2.86 -1.44
N HIS A 14 -11.59 -2.05 -0.45
CA HIS A 14 -10.68 -1.18 0.26
C HIS A 14 -10.49 -1.72 1.68
N ILE A 15 -9.23 -1.91 2.10
CA ILE A 15 -8.85 -2.43 3.41
C ILE A 15 -7.97 -1.39 4.08
N GLY A 16 -8.30 -1.05 5.33
CA GLY A 16 -7.55 -0.10 6.15
C GLY A 16 -8.47 0.92 6.82
N PRO A 17 -7.90 1.98 7.42
CA PRO A 17 -8.65 3.06 8.06
C PRO A 17 -9.47 3.93 7.09
N TYR A 18 -9.35 3.75 5.78
CA TYR A 18 -10.07 4.51 4.76
C TYR A 18 -10.98 3.62 3.93
N GLU A 19 -12.18 4.12 3.68
CA GLU A 19 -13.21 3.46 2.87
C GLU A 19 -12.99 3.68 1.37
N SER A 20 -12.17 4.67 1.00
CA SER A 20 -11.84 4.97 -0.40
C SER A 20 -10.48 5.66 -0.57
N PRO A 21 -9.90 5.60 -1.79
CA PRO A 21 -8.69 6.35 -2.13
C PRO A 21 -8.85 7.85 -1.98
N LYS A 22 -10.06 8.37 -2.21
CA LYS A 22 -10.36 9.79 -2.03
C LYS A 22 -10.21 10.21 -0.56
N GLN A 23 -10.77 9.43 0.36
CA GLN A 23 -10.69 9.74 1.79
C GLN A 23 -9.24 9.74 2.30
N ALA A 24 -8.41 8.80 1.81
CA ALA A 24 -6.99 8.76 2.14
C ALA A 24 -6.23 9.98 1.58
N SER A 25 -6.56 10.44 0.37
CA SER A 25 -5.98 11.65 -0.23
C SER A 25 -6.37 12.90 0.57
N ASP A 26 -7.66 13.08 0.84
CA ASP A 26 -8.17 14.27 1.53
C ASP A 26 -7.56 14.40 2.95
N ASP A 27 -7.32 13.28 3.65
CA ASP A 27 -6.68 13.27 4.97
C ASP A 27 -5.16 13.50 4.90
N LEU A 28 -4.49 13.05 3.83
CA LEU A 28 -3.10 13.41 3.56
C LEU A 28 -2.94 14.92 3.32
N ASP A 29 -3.83 15.51 2.52
CA ASP A 29 -3.80 16.94 2.22
C ASP A 29 -3.94 17.78 3.51
N ARG A 30 -4.85 17.38 4.41
CA ARG A 30 -4.99 17.99 5.74
C ARG A 30 -3.74 17.84 6.61
N LEU A 31 -3.10 16.66 6.58
CA LEU A 31 -1.86 16.43 7.32
C LEU A 31 -0.71 17.29 6.76
N LEU A 32 -0.64 17.47 5.45
CA LEU A 32 0.35 18.35 4.81
C LEU A 32 0.15 19.81 5.21
N GLU A 33 -1.09 20.28 5.35
CA GLU A 33 -1.38 21.63 5.88
C GLU A 33 -0.86 21.82 7.32
N GLN A 34 -0.87 20.77 8.14
CA GLN A 34 -0.48 20.83 9.55
C GLN A 34 1.02 20.58 9.79
N PHE A 35 1.65 19.72 9.00
CA PHE A 35 3.02 19.22 9.23
C PHE A 35 4.00 19.55 8.10
N GLY A 36 3.56 20.25 7.05
CA GLY A 36 4.37 20.58 5.89
C GLY A 36 4.86 19.35 5.12
N GLU A 37 6.09 19.36 4.61
CA GLU A 37 6.65 18.29 3.76
C GLU A 37 6.99 16.97 4.49
N ARG A 38 6.71 16.84 5.79
CA ARG A 38 7.06 15.63 6.54
C ARG A 38 6.14 14.43 6.28
N ALA A 39 4.95 14.66 5.72
CA ALA A 39 4.04 13.59 5.33
C ALA A 39 4.20 13.29 3.83
N ARG A 40 4.62 12.07 3.50
CA ARG A 40 4.72 11.60 2.12
C ARG A 40 3.95 10.29 1.97
N TRP A 41 3.20 10.18 0.88
CA TRP A 41 2.60 8.91 0.47
C TRP A 41 3.52 8.16 -0.48
N GLN A 42 3.44 6.83 -0.43
CA GLN A 42 4.13 5.94 -1.36
C GLN A 42 3.12 4.91 -1.85
N ILE A 43 3.09 4.69 -3.16
CA ILE A 43 2.29 3.62 -3.75
C ILE A 43 3.16 2.39 -3.80
N HIS A 44 2.75 1.35 -3.09
CA HIS A 44 3.33 0.03 -3.21
C HIS A 44 2.35 -0.85 -3.97
N ALA A 45 2.77 -1.35 -5.13
CA ALA A 45 2.09 -2.49 -5.72
C ALA A 45 2.44 -3.72 -4.86
N LEU A 46 1.43 -4.44 -4.38
CA LEU A 46 1.68 -5.73 -3.74
C LEU A 46 2.20 -6.69 -4.80
N GLU A 47 3.37 -7.26 -4.57
CA GLU A 47 3.91 -8.34 -5.39
C GLU A 47 2.94 -9.54 -5.33
N ALA A 48 2.83 -10.25 -6.45
CA ALA A 48 2.02 -11.46 -6.44
C ALA A 48 2.70 -12.51 -5.56
N PRO A 49 1.95 -13.36 -4.82
CA PRO A 49 2.55 -14.32 -3.87
C PRO A 49 3.66 -15.18 -4.48
N GLN A 50 3.54 -15.54 -5.76
CA GLN A 50 4.53 -16.31 -6.51
C GLN A 50 5.88 -15.58 -6.69
N ASP A 51 5.88 -14.26 -6.72
CA ASP A 51 7.08 -13.44 -6.94
C ASP A 51 7.85 -13.29 -5.62
N VAL A 52 7.14 -13.12 -4.50
CA VAL A 52 7.70 -13.12 -3.14
C VAL A 52 8.30 -14.49 -2.79
N LEU A 53 7.59 -15.57 -3.12
CA LEU A 53 8.05 -16.94 -2.88
C LEU A 53 9.26 -17.32 -3.75
N ARG A 54 9.33 -16.83 -5.00
CA ARG A 54 10.52 -17.01 -5.86
C ARG A 54 11.74 -16.22 -5.38
N GLY A 55 11.55 -15.00 -4.87
CA GLY A 55 12.63 -14.19 -4.30
C GLY A 55 13.19 -14.77 -2.99
N SER A 56 12.34 -15.39 -2.18
CA SER A 56 12.71 -15.99 -0.89
C SER A 56 13.54 -17.27 -1.02
N GLY A 57 13.53 -17.93 -2.19
CA GLY A 57 14.36 -19.10 -2.48
C GLY A 57 15.85 -18.80 -2.71
N ARG A 58 16.25 -17.52 -2.84
CA ARG A 58 17.66 -17.13 -3.06
C ARG A 58 18.43 -16.81 -1.77
N MET A 59 17.79 -16.93 -0.61
CA MET A 59 18.39 -16.65 0.71
C MET A 59 18.48 -17.90 1.60
N ALA A 60 18.51 -19.10 1.00
CA ALA A 60 18.59 -20.37 1.73
C ALA A 60 19.60 -21.36 1.13
N THR A 61 20.78 -20.90 0.72
CA THR A 61 21.97 -21.76 0.58
C THR A 61 23.25 -20.94 0.76
N ALA A 62 23.60 -20.69 2.02
CA ALA A 62 24.97 -20.43 2.43
C ALA A 62 25.21 -21.18 3.74
N ALA A 63 25.67 -22.43 3.61
CA ALA A 63 26.28 -23.23 4.66
C ALA A 63 27.38 -24.09 4.00
#